data_AF-A0A920B830-F1
#
_entry.id   AF-A0A920B830-F1
#
_cell.length_a   1.000
_cell.length_b   1.000
_cell.length_c   1.000
_cell.angle_alpha   90.00
_cell.angle_beta   90.00
_cell.angle_gamma   90.00
#
_symmetry.space_group_name_H-M   'P 1'
#
loop_
_entity.id
_entity.type
_entity.pdbx_description
1 polymer ?
#
loop_
_entity_poly.entity_id
_entity_poly.type
_entity_poly.pdbx_seq_one_letter_code
_entity_poly.pdbx_strand_id
1 'polypeptide(L)'
;MSQADAIINSLRDGWLKLKESKESLRIKYENIKPSDENSEDIREEFEGSKNIYNAHLQNIATNIKNKFYSLEDVERIDSELASELEEFLDD
;
A
#
# COMPACT_ATOMS: atom_id res chain seq x y z
N MET A 1 10.13 -13.35 -18.34
CA MET A 1 9.85 -12.31 -17.33
C MET A 1 10.39 -11.02 -17.89
N SER A 2 9.54 -10.04 -18.13
CA SER A 2 9.94 -8.74 -18.70
C SER A 2 10.63 -7.86 -17.64
N GLN A 3 11.32 -6.80 -18.06
CA GLN A 3 11.87 -5.81 -17.10
C GLN A 3 10.76 -5.14 -16.29
N ALA A 4 9.60 -4.88 -16.92
CA ALA A 4 8.41 -4.37 -16.25
C ALA A 4 7.90 -5.36 -15.19
N ASP A 5 7.82 -6.65 -15.51
CA ASP A 5 7.39 -7.68 -14.56
C ASP A 5 8.28 -7.72 -13.33
N ALA A 6 9.59 -7.60 -13.51
CA ALA A 6 10.54 -7.63 -12.40
C ALA A 6 10.36 -6.41 -11.47
N ILE A 7 10.13 -5.23 -12.04
CA ILE A 7 9.84 -4.00 -11.30
C ILE A 7 8.52 -4.15 -10.54
N ILE A 8 7.45 -4.59 -11.21
CA ILE A 8 6.13 -4.76 -10.60
C ILE A 8 6.18 -5.77 -9.47
N ASN A 9 6.83 -6.93 -9.66
CA ASN A 9 6.98 -7.93 -8.59
C ASN A 9 7.71 -7.36 -7.36
N SER A 10 8.79 -6.60 -7.57
CA SER A 10 9.50 -5.97 -6.45
C SER A 10 8.64 -4.93 -5.71
N LEU A 11 7.83 -4.16 -6.43
CA LEU A 11 6.94 -3.16 -5.83
C LEU A 11 5.76 -3.81 -5.11
N ARG A 12 5.23 -4.90 -5.67
CA ARG A 12 4.20 -5.74 -5.07
C ARG A 12 4.67 -6.37 -3.76
N ASP A 13 5.88 -6.91 -3.71
CA ASP A 13 6.44 -7.49 -2.48
C ASP A 13 6.56 -6.43 -1.36
N GLY A 14 6.92 -5.19 -1.74
CA GLY A 14 6.90 -4.05 -0.81
C GLY A 14 5.49 -3.70 -0.34
N TRP A 15 4.53 -3.65 -1.27
CA TRP A 15 3.12 -3.37 -0.98
C TRP A 15 2.51 -4.41 -0.03
N LEU A 16 2.74 -5.71 -0.26
CA LEU A 16 2.24 -6.79 0.61
C LEU A 16 2.72 -6.65 2.05
N LYS A 17 4.00 -6.33 2.26
CA LYS A 17 4.57 -6.10 3.60
C LYS A 17 3.95 -4.89 4.29
N LEU A 18 3.76 -3.80 3.55
CA LEU A 18 3.11 -2.60 4.08
C LEU A 18 1.64 -2.85 4.39
N LYS A 19 0.95 -3.64 3.56
CA LYS A 19 -0.44 -4.06 3.77
C LYS A 19 -0.59 -4.84 5.07
N GLU A 20 0.27 -5.85 5.28
CA GLU A 20 0.30 -6.66 6.50
C GLU A 20 0.59 -5.82 7.75
N SER A 21 1.58 -4.91 7.67
CA SER A 21 1.93 -4.00 8.76
C SER A 21 0.77 -3.07 9.12
N LYS A 22 0.16 -2.43 8.10
CA LYS A 22 -0.99 -1.54 8.27
C LYS A 22 -2.16 -2.27 8.91
N GLU A 23 -2.45 -3.49 8.45
CA GLU A 23 -3.54 -4.30 8.97
C GLU A 23 -3.30 -4.75 10.42
N SER A 24 -2.07 -5.15 10.74
CA SER A 24 -1.69 -5.50 12.12
C SER A 24 -1.87 -4.33 13.08
N LEU A 25 -1.51 -3.12 12.66
CA LEU A 25 -1.70 -1.90 13.44
C LEU A 25 -3.16 -1.48 13.51
N ARG A 26 -3.93 -1.66 12.43
CA ARG A 26 -5.39 -1.43 12.43
C ARG A 26 -6.07 -2.28 13.50
N ILE A 27 -5.74 -3.56 13.57
CA ILE A 27 -6.29 -4.48 14.58
C ILE A 27 -5.91 -4.03 15.99
N LYS A 28 -4.67 -3.61 16.24
CA LYS A 28 -4.27 -3.06 17.55
C LYS A 28 -5.06 -1.80 17.90
N TYR A 29 -5.19 -0.88 16.95
CA TYR A 29 -5.92 0.37 17.10
C TYR A 29 -7.42 0.15 17.34
N GLU A 30 -8.05 -0.83 16.69
CA GLU A 30 -9.47 -1.14 16.89
C GLU A 30 -9.76 -1.82 18.24
N ASN A 31 -8.74 -2.44 18.85
CA ASN A 31 -8.87 -3.14 20.12
C ASN A 31 -8.39 -2.31 21.33
N ILE A 32 -7.83 -1.11 21.12
CA ILE A 32 -7.39 -0.26 22.23
C ILE A 32 -8.58 0.36 22.94
N LYS A 33 -8.53 0.40 24.28
CA LYS A 33 -9.52 1.13 25.05
C LYS A 33 -9.11 2.61 25.12
N PRO A 34 -10.05 3.56 25.06
CA PRO A 34 -9.75 4.99 25.20
C PRO A 34 -9.04 5.37 26.51
N SER A 35 -9.12 4.52 27.55
CA SER A 35 -8.46 4.73 28.83
C SER A 35 -7.02 4.22 28.88
N ASP A 36 -6.54 3.54 27.84
CA ASP A 36 -5.20 2.98 27.80
C ASP A 36 -4.19 4.11 27.52
N GLU A 37 -3.15 4.21 28.36
CA GLU A 37 -2.10 5.24 28.26
C GLU A 37 -1.37 5.20 26.90
N ASN A 38 -1.38 4.05 26.22
CA ASN A 38 -0.74 3.85 24.91
C ASN A 38 -1.69 4.12 23.72
N SER A 39 -2.88 4.67 23.96
CA SER A 39 -3.88 4.87 22.90
C SER A 39 -3.45 5.88 21.84
N GLU A 40 -2.76 6.95 22.26
CA GLU A 40 -2.18 7.93 21.33
C GLU A 40 -1.02 7.32 20.53
N ASP A 41 -0.09 6.62 21.17
CA ASP A 41 1.04 5.96 20.50
C ASP A 41 0.57 4.97 19.42
N ILE A 42 -0.41 4.11 19.74
CA ILE A 42 -0.94 3.12 18.79
C ILE A 42 -1.67 3.81 17.63
N ARG A 43 -2.36 4.91 17.91
CA ARG A 43 -3.00 5.72 16.86
C ARG A 43 -1.96 6.33 15.93
N GLU A 44 -0.91 6.93 16.47
CA GLU A 44 0.18 7.51 15.67
C GLU A 44 0.90 6.46 14.84
N GLU A 45 1.17 5.27 15.40
CA GLU A 45 1.75 4.14 14.66
C GLU A 45 0.85 3.73 13.48
N PHE A 46 -0.47 3.59 13.71
CA PHE A 46 -1.40 3.21 12.66
C PHE A 46 -1.51 4.29 11.55
N GLU A 47 -1.65 5.56 11.93
CA GLU A 47 -1.69 6.67 10.98
C GLU A 47 -0.37 6.76 10.17
N GLY A 48 0.78 6.59 10.83
CA GLY A 48 2.09 6.52 10.18
C GLY A 48 2.20 5.38 9.17
N SER A 49 1.78 4.18 9.56
CA SER A 49 1.79 3.01 8.65
C SER A 49 0.83 3.20 7.48
N LYS A 50 -0.33 3.82 7.69
CA LYS A 50 -1.28 4.15 6.61
C LYS A 50 -0.69 5.16 5.63
N ASN A 51 0.02 6.17 6.12
CA ASN A 51 0.67 7.17 5.27
C ASN A 51 1.77 6.56 4.40
N ILE A 52 2.61 5.69 4.98
CA ILE A 52 3.66 4.98 4.22
C ILE A 52 3.04 4.07 3.16
N TYR A 53 1.97 3.35 3.51
CA TYR A 53 1.23 2.51 2.58
C TYR A 53 0.69 3.29 1.37
N ASN A 54 0.00 4.41 1.63
CA ASN A 54 -0.56 5.26 0.59
C ASN A 54 0.53 5.90 -0.28
N ALA A 55 1.64 6.35 0.31
CA ALA A 55 2.77 6.89 -0.43
C ALA A 55 3.40 5.85 -1.37
N HIS A 56 3.44 4.58 -0.95
CA HIS A 56 3.92 3.50 -1.80
C HIS A 56 2.98 3.27 -3.00
N LEU A 57 1.66 3.23 -2.80
CA LEU A 57 0.68 3.14 -3.89
C LEU A 57 0.80 4.34 -4.84
N GLN A 58 0.93 5.57 -4.32
CA GLN A 58 1.10 6.76 -5.14
C GLN A 58 2.38 6.73 -5.99
N ASN A 59 3.47 6.16 -5.48
CA ASN A 59 4.70 5.96 -6.25
C ASN A 59 4.49 4.96 -7.39
N ILE A 60 3.79 3.85 -7.13
CA ILE A 60 3.47 2.86 -8.17
C ILE A 60 2.55 3.49 -9.23
N ALA A 61 1.51 4.22 -8.83
CA ALA A 61 0.61 4.94 -9.73
C ALA A 61 1.37 5.99 -10.58
N THR A 62 2.30 6.71 -9.97
CA THR A 62 3.18 7.66 -10.68
C THR A 62 4.02 6.97 -11.75
N ASN A 63 4.53 5.77 -11.47
CA ASN A 63 5.27 4.99 -12.46
C ASN A 63 4.39 4.57 -13.65
N ILE A 64 3.12 4.24 -13.40
CA ILE A 64 2.12 3.96 -14.45
C ILE A 64 1.87 5.23 -15.29
N LYS A 65 1.62 6.37 -14.63
CA LYS A 65 1.43 7.68 -15.30
C LYS A 65 2.65 8.05 -16.17
N ASN A 66 3.86 7.72 -15.72
CA ASN A 66 5.12 7.91 -16.44
C ASN A 66 5.42 6.83 -17.50
N LYS A 67 4.52 5.86 -17.70
CA LYS A 67 4.61 4.80 -18.72
C LYS A 67 5.82 3.87 -18.56
N PHE A 68 6.28 3.64 -17.32
CA PHE A 68 7.27 2.58 -17.06
C PHE A 68 6.67 1.18 -17.22
N TYR A 69 5.37 1.06 -16.98
CA TYR A 69 4.50 -0.12 -17.19
C TYR A 69 3.04 0.35 -17.18
N SER A 70 2.08 -0.49 -17.59
CA SER A 70 0.65 -0.14 -17.58
C SER A 70 -0.07 -0.67 -16.32
N LEU A 71 -1.30 -0.19 -16.08
CA LEU A 71 -2.18 -0.78 -15.06
C LEU A 71 -2.51 -2.25 -15.40
N GLU A 72 -2.71 -2.57 -16.68
CA GLU A 72 -2.95 -3.94 -17.17
C GLU A 72 -1.76 -4.87 -16.88
N ASP A 73 -0.53 -4.36 -16.94
CA ASP A 73 0.67 -5.12 -16.55
C ASP A 73 0.64 -5.47 -15.05
N VAL A 74 0.18 -4.54 -14.22
CA VAL A 74 0.00 -4.76 -12.78
C VAL A 74 -1.12 -5.75 -12.53
N GLU A 75 -2.28 -5.58 -13.17
CA GLU A 75 -3.45 -6.45 -13.02
C GLU A 75 -3.14 -7.91 -13.36
N ARG A 76 -2.35 -8.13 -14.41
CA ARG A 76 -1.87 -9.47 -14.80
C ARG A 76 -1.00 -10.12 -13.72
N ILE A 77 -0.27 -9.34 -12.92
CA ILE A 77 0.62 -9.85 -11.88
C ILE A 77 -0.10 -9.99 -10.55
N ASP A 78 -0.88 -8.98 -10.17
CA ASP A 78 -1.68 -8.94 -8.97
C ASP A 78 -2.89 -8.02 -9.16
N SER A 79 -4.07 -8.63 -9.32
CA SER A 79 -5.31 -7.91 -9.57
C SER A 79 -5.75 -7.04 -8.37
N GLU A 80 -5.42 -7.45 -7.15
CA GLU A 80 -5.79 -6.69 -5.96
C GLU A 80 -4.97 -5.40 -5.87
N LEU A 81 -3.66 -5.48 -6.14
CA LEU A 81 -2.83 -4.28 -6.24
C LEU A 81 -3.32 -3.35 -7.35
N ALA A 82 -3.73 -3.89 -8.51
CA ALA A 82 -4.27 -3.07 -9.60
C ALA A 82 -5.54 -2.33 -9.18
N SER A 83 -6.50 -3.01 -8.53
CA SER A 83 -7.72 -2.37 -8.02
C SER A 83 -7.42 -1.25 -7.02
N GLU A 84 -6.46 -1.43 -6.13
CA GLU A 84 -6.08 -0.36 -5.19
C GLU A 84 -5.40 0.84 -5.87
N LEU A 85 -4.79 0.65 -7.04
CA LEU A 85 -4.14 1.73 -7.80
C LEU A 85 -5.13 2.55 -8.61
N GLU A 86 -6.30 2.01 -8.97
CA GLU A 86 -7.35 2.75 -9.70
C GLU A 86 -7.70 4.06 -8.99
N GLU A 87 -7.84 4.01 -7.66
CA GLU A 87 -8.13 5.18 -6.81
C GLU A 87 -7.08 6.29 -6.90
N PHE A 88 -5.83 5.97 -7.30
CA PHE A 88 -4.72 6.92 -7.42
C PHE A 88 -4.48 7.37 -8.88
N LEU A 89 -5.13 6.72 -9.84
CA LEU A 89 -5.01 7.00 -11.26
C LEU A 89 -6.12 7.90 -11.79
N ASP A 90 -7.25 7.98 -11.10
CA ASP A 90 -8.43 8.79 -11.46
C ASP A 90 -8.27 10.32 -11.20
N ASP A 91 -7.14 10.75 -10.63
CA ASP A 91 -6.70 12.17 -10.51
C ASP A 91 -5.87 12.65 -11.71
#